data_AF-A0A6A6PEX7-F1
#
_entry.id   AF-A0A6A6PEX7-F1
#
_cell.length_a   1.000
_cell.length_b   1.000
_cell.length_c   1.000
_cell.angle_alpha   90.00
_cell.angle_beta   90.00
_cell.angle_gamma   90.00
#
_symmetry.space_group_name_H-M   'P 1'
#
loop_
_entity.id
_entity.type
_entity.pdbx_description
1 polymer ?
#
loop_
_entity_poly.entity_id
_entity_poly.type
_entity_poly.pdbx_seq_one_letter_code
_entity_poly.pdbx_strand_id
1 'polypeptide(L)'
;MAYYSPDAILTDAQKTPVTFEMAVPQLFSINNGSAIQQGTKLDLPLWMAEMLAVSRPAGPDSAPLGSLDLPPPLGPRVMNALRADPKSVDVRAQAQWFYGIG
;
A
#
# COMPACT_ATOMS: atom_id res chain seq x y z
N MET A 1 -3.30 -15.52 9.17
CA MET A 1 -4.20 -14.37 9.34
C MET A 1 -5.35 -14.76 10.23
N ALA A 2 -5.53 -14.13 11.39
CA ALA A 2 -6.75 -14.26 12.18
C ALA A 2 -7.46 -12.90 12.13
N TYR A 3 -8.72 -12.87 11.66
CA TYR A 3 -9.50 -11.64 11.45
C TYR A 3 -9.54 -10.72 12.69
N TYR A 4 -9.49 -11.29 13.89
CA TYR A 4 -9.52 -10.56 15.16
C TYR A 4 -8.14 -10.32 15.78
N SER A 5 -7.05 -10.62 15.08
CA SER A 5 -5.70 -10.37 15.61
C SER A 5 -5.39 -8.88 15.60
N PRO A 6 -5.03 -8.27 16.75
CA PRO A 6 -4.61 -6.87 16.81
C PRO A 6 -3.43 -6.59 15.87
N ASP A 7 -2.47 -7.51 15.78
CA ASP A 7 -1.28 -7.35 14.94
C ASP A 7 -1.65 -7.34 13.45
N ALA A 8 -2.67 -8.10 13.04
CA ALA A 8 -3.18 -8.09 11.67
C ALA A 8 -3.88 -6.76 11.36
N ILE A 9 -4.73 -6.27 12.28
CA ILE A 9 -5.42 -4.98 12.13
C ILE A 9 -4.40 -3.83 12.03
N LEU A 10 -3.35 -3.85 12.85
CA LEU A 10 -2.31 -2.83 12.84
C LEU A 10 -1.39 -2.93 11.60
N THR A 11 -1.21 -4.14 11.05
CA THR A 11 -0.53 -4.35 9.77
C THR A 11 -1.33 -3.71 8.64
N ASP A 12 -2.62 -4.00 8.55
CA ASP A 12 -3.52 -3.50 7.51
C ASP A 12 -3.66 -1.96 7.53
N ALA A 13 -3.47 -1.36 8.71
CA ALA A 13 -3.49 0.10 8.88
C ALA A 13 -2.22 0.81 8.38
N GLN A 14 -1.14 0.09 8.05
CA GLN A 14 0.09 0.69 7.56
C GLN A 14 -0.12 1.42 6.24
N LYS A 15 0.57 2.54 6.07
CA LYS A 15 0.48 3.37 4.88
C LYS A 15 1.33 2.81 3.74
N THR A 16 0.70 2.68 2.58
CA THR A 16 1.32 2.22 1.34
C THR A 16 1.05 3.24 0.23
N PRO A 17 2.05 3.53 -0.64
CA PRO A 17 1.84 4.43 -1.76
C PRO A 17 0.95 3.78 -2.82
N VAL A 18 -0.09 4.50 -3.24
CA VAL A 18 -1.04 4.07 -4.26
C VAL A 18 -1.10 5.12 -5.36
N THR A 19 -1.00 4.68 -6.62
CA THR A 19 -1.20 5.53 -7.79
C THR A 19 -2.58 5.26 -8.37
N PHE A 20 -3.43 6.28 -8.50
CA PHE A 20 -4.76 6.12 -9.10
C PHE A 20 -4.66 6.03 -10.62
N GLU A 21 -5.23 4.98 -11.21
CA GLU A 21 -5.20 4.76 -12.67
C GLU A 21 -6.34 5.46 -13.41
N MET A 22 -7.29 6.05 -12.67
CA MET A 22 -8.37 6.85 -13.22
C MET A 22 -8.78 7.98 -12.27
N ALA A 23 -9.47 8.99 -12.79
CA ALA A 23 -9.99 10.08 -11.98
C ALA A 23 -11.16 9.59 -11.11
N VAL A 24 -11.14 9.94 -9.82
CA VAL A 24 -12.20 9.63 -8.84
C VAL A 24 -12.56 10.89 -8.03
N PRO A 25 -13.24 11.89 -8.64
CA PRO A 25 -13.40 13.22 -8.04
C PRO A 25 -14.19 13.22 -6.72
N GLN A 26 -15.10 12.26 -6.54
CA GLN A 26 -15.93 12.11 -5.35
C GLN A 26 -15.18 11.69 -4.08
N LEU A 27 -13.94 11.21 -4.21
CA LEU A 27 -13.07 10.84 -3.09
C LEU A 27 -12.13 11.98 -2.66
N PHE A 28 -12.57 13.23 -2.78
CA PHE A 28 -11.76 14.39 -2.42
C PHE A 28 -11.34 14.41 -0.94
N SER A 29 -12.11 13.78 -0.05
CA SER A 29 -11.84 13.74 1.39
C SER A 29 -10.52 13.03 1.74
N ILE A 30 -10.15 12.00 0.99
CA ILE A 30 -8.87 11.27 1.18
C ILE A 30 -7.68 11.98 0.51
N ASN A 31 -7.93 13.04 -0.26
CA ASN A 31 -6.94 13.85 -0.95
C ASN A 31 -6.98 15.31 -0.47
N ASN A 32 -7.12 15.51 0.85
CA ASN A 32 -7.11 16.84 1.48
C ASN A 32 -8.08 17.86 0.85
N GLY A 33 -9.25 17.41 0.41
CA GLY A 33 -10.26 18.25 -0.23
C GLY A 33 -10.10 18.44 -1.73
N SER A 34 -9.06 17.89 -2.35
CA SER A 34 -8.77 18.04 -3.78
C SER A 34 -9.29 16.85 -4.59
N ALA A 35 -9.79 17.10 -5.80
CA ALA A 35 -10.23 16.01 -6.68
C ALA A 35 -9.06 15.07 -7.03
N ILE A 36 -9.31 13.76 -7.04
CA ILE A 36 -8.33 12.76 -7.47
C ILE A 36 -8.39 12.64 -8.98
N GLN A 37 -7.28 12.97 -9.63
CA GLN A 37 -7.08 12.79 -11.07
C GLN A 37 -6.31 11.49 -11.34
N GLN A 38 -6.35 11.01 -12.58
CA GLN A 38 -5.49 9.92 -13.01
C GLN A 38 -4.01 10.28 -12.77
N GLY A 39 -3.24 9.33 -12.22
CA GLY A 39 -1.84 9.51 -11.84
C GLY A 39 -1.62 10.13 -10.45
N THR A 40 -2.67 10.48 -9.71
CA THR A 40 -2.52 11.00 -8.35
C THR A 40 -1.92 9.93 -7.46
N LYS A 41 -0.87 10.28 -6.71
CA LYS A 41 -0.23 9.39 -5.72
C LYS A 41 -0.65 9.76 -4.31
N LEU A 42 -1.14 8.78 -3.55
CA LEU A 42 -1.57 8.96 -2.16
C LEU A 42 -1.09 7.82 -1.26
N ASP A 43 -0.79 8.14 0.00
CA ASP A 43 -0.47 7.16 1.03
C ASP A 43 -1.74 6.69 1.73
N LEU A 44 -2.21 5.51 1.33
CA LEU A 44 -3.44 4.89 1.82
C LEU A 44 -3.13 3.69 2.73
N PRO A 45 -4.03 3.33 3.66
CA PRO A 45 -3.88 2.09 4.42
C PRO A 45 -3.85 0.86 3.49
N LEU A 46 -3.04 -0.14 3.84
CA LEU A 46 -2.86 -1.37 3.05
C LEU A 46 -4.20 -2.04 2.70
N TRP A 47 -5.10 -2.19 3.67
CA TRP A 47 -6.42 -2.80 3.41
C TRP A 47 -7.20 -2.07 2.31
N MET A 48 -7.06 -0.75 2.20
CA MET A 48 -7.76 0.04 1.17
C MET A 48 -7.01 -0.04 -0.15
N ALA A 49 -5.68 0.01 -0.10
CA ALA A 49 -4.82 -0.08 -1.28
C ALA A 49 -5.02 -1.40 -2.02
N GLU A 50 -5.12 -2.52 -1.30
CA GLU A 50 -5.43 -3.84 -1.86
C GLU A 50 -6.78 -3.86 -2.57
N MET A 51 -7.82 -3.29 -1.95
CA MET A 51 -9.16 -3.21 -2.56
C MET A 51 -9.13 -2.39 -3.85
N LEU A 52 -8.39 -1.29 -3.90
CA LEU A 52 -8.25 -0.47 -5.11
C LEU A 52 -7.47 -1.19 -6.22
N ALA A 53 -6.46 -1.97 -5.85
CA ALA A 53 -5.64 -2.75 -6.79
C ALA A 53 -6.41 -3.89 -7.46
N VAL A 54 -7.40 -4.48 -6.77
CA VAL A 54 -8.25 -5.55 -7.33
C VAL A 54 -9.54 -5.04 -7.98
N SER A 55 -9.99 -3.83 -7.63
CA SER A 55 -11.24 -3.27 -8.12
C SER A 55 -11.15 -2.84 -9.58
N ARG A 56 -11.98 -3.43 -10.44
CA ARG A 56 -12.05 -3.14 -11.87
C ARG A 56 -13.47 -2.71 -12.28
N PRO A 57 -13.79 -1.40 -12.21
CA PRO A 57 -15.17 -0.91 -12.30
C PRO A 57 -15.78 -1.08 -13.70
N ALA A 58 -14.96 -1.13 -14.75
CA ALA A 58 -15.42 -1.30 -16.13
C ALA A 58 -15.39 -2.77 -16.60
N GLY A 59 -15.24 -3.73 -15.68
CA GLY A 59 -15.24 -5.17 -15.94
C GLY A 59 -13.87 -5.84 -15.80
N PRO A 60 -13.79 -7.18 -15.89
CA PRO A 60 -12.57 -7.95 -15.58
C PRO A 60 -11.34 -7.56 -16.42
N ASP A 61 -11.54 -7.17 -17.67
CA ASP A 61 -10.47 -6.81 -18.61
C ASP A 61 -10.05 -5.33 -18.51
N SER A 62 -10.72 -4.53 -17.67
CA SER A 62 -10.39 -3.12 -17.48
C SER A 62 -9.22 -2.89 -16.53
N ALA A 63 -8.63 -1.70 -16.58
CA ALA A 63 -7.60 -1.27 -15.63
C ALA A 63 -8.16 -1.24 -14.20
N PRO A 64 -7.34 -1.57 -13.18
CA PRO A 64 -7.74 -1.43 -11.79
C PRO A 64 -7.95 0.05 -11.42
N LEU A 65 -8.62 0.33 -10.29
CA LEU A 65 -8.80 1.71 -9.81
C LEU A 65 -7.47 2.38 -9.42
N GLY A 66 -6.54 1.60 -8.89
CA GLY A 66 -5.20 2.07 -8.55
C GLY A 66 -4.17 0.96 -8.62
N SER A 67 -2.90 1.34 -8.73
CA SER A 67 -1.76 0.46 -8.61
C SER A 67 -1.08 0.64 -7.25
N LEU A 68 -0.70 -0.49 -6.63
CA LEU A 68 0.04 -0.52 -5.38
C LEU A 68 1.53 -0.44 -5.69
N ASP A 69 2.20 0.62 -5.23
CA ASP A 69 3.66 0.73 -5.31
C ASP A 69 4.28 -0.01 -4.11
N LEU A 70 5.47 -0.61 -4.30
CA LEU A 70 6.16 -1.26 -3.18
C LEU A 70 6.43 -0.23 -2.07
N PRO A 71 6.05 -0.52 -0.82
CA PRO A 71 6.28 0.41 0.27
C PRO A 71 7.80 0.52 0.54
N PRO A 72 8.31 1.68 1.01
CA PRO A 72 9.73 1.89 1.25
C PRO A 72 10.44 0.79 2.07
N PRO A 73 9.81 0.21 3.12
CA PRO A 73 10.40 -0.91 3.89
C PRO A 73 10.68 -2.17 3.05
N LEU A 74 9.92 -2.40 1.98
CA LEU A 74 10.11 -3.52 1.05
C LEU A 74 10.85 -3.09 -0.23
N GLY A 75 11.29 -1.83 -0.29
CA GLY A 75 12.01 -1.30 -1.45
C GLY A 75 13.33 -2.03 -1.72
N PRO A 76 13.90 -1.84 -2.93
CA PRO A 76 15.08 -2.56 -3.38
C PRO A 76 16.29 -2.37 -2.46
N ARG A 77 16.43 -1.20 -1.83
CA ARG A 77 17.52 -0.93 -0.86
C ARG A 77 17.47 -1.89 0.33
N VAL A 78 16.31 -2.03 0.97
CA VAL A 78 16.14 -2.88 2.16
C VAL A 78 16.24 -4.34 1.77
N MET A 79 15.60 -4.73 0.66
CA MET A 79 15.64 -6.10 0.16
C MET A 79 17.05 -6.54 -0.23
N ASN A 80 17.85 -5.66 -0.83
CA ASN A 80 19.25 -5.96 -1.15
C ASN A 80 20.11 -6.07 0.12
N ALA A 81 19.87 -5.24 1.14
CA ALA A 81 20.56 -5.35 2.42
C ALA A 81 20.22 -6.66 3.14
N LEU A 82 18.94 -7.06 3.16
CA LEU A 82 18.50 -8.34 3.72
C LEU A 82 19.10 -9.54 2.99
N ARG A 83 19.28 -9.46 1.66
CA ARG A 83 19.95 -10.49 0.86
C ARG A 83 21.45 -10.58 1.13
N ALA A 84 22.10 -9.45 1.45
CA ALA A 84 23.53 -9.40 1.72
C ALA A 84 23.86 -9.92 3.13
N ASP A 85 23.20 -9.38 4.16
CA ASP A 85 23.28 -9.88 5.54
C ASP A 85 22.02 -9.49 6.33
N PRO A 86 21.09 -10.43 6.58
CA PRO A 86 19.84 -10.15 7.26
C PRO A 86 20.03 -9.76 8.74
N LYS A 87 21.15 -10.13 9.38
CA LYS A 87 21.40 -9.78 10.80
C LYS A 87 21.82 -8.32 10.98
N SER A 88 22.31 -7.70 9.92
CA SER A 88 22.73 -6.29 9.92
C SER A 88 21.58 -5.30 9.78
N VAL A 89 20.39 -5.77 9.36
CA VAL A 89 19.24 -4.91 9.07
C VAL A 89 18.32 -4.84 10.30
N ASP A 90 18.12 -3.64 10.83
CA ASP A 90 17.09 -3.40 11.84
C ASP A 90 15.71 -3.36 11.16
N VAL A 91 15.06 -4.51 11.12
CA VAL A 91 13.74 -4.72 10.52
C VAL A 91 12.65 -3.89 11.23
N ARG A 92 12.77 -3.71 12.55
CA ARG A 92 11.79 -2.96 13.35
C ARG A 92 11.84 -1.47 13.04
N ALA A 93 13.03 -0.95 12.71
CA ALA A 93 13.20 0.41 12.23
C ALA A 93 12.66 0.63 10.81
N GLN A 94 12.55 -0.43 9.99
CA GLN A 94 11.92 -0.31 8.66
C GLN A 94 10.40 -0.25 8.75
N ALA A 95 9.78 -1.16 9.48
CA ALA A 95 8.35 -1.16 9.75
C ALA A 95 8.04 -1.85 11.07
N GLN A 96 7.09 -1.30 11.84
CA GLN A 96 6.69 -1.90 13.12
C GLN A 96 6.11 -3.32 12.95
N TRP A 97 5.35 -3.55 11.87
CA TRP A 97 4.79 -4.87 11.52
C TRP A 97 5.35 -5.36 10.18
N PHE A 98 6.68 -5.41 10.06
CA PHE A 98 7.36 -5.75 8.82
C PHE A 98 6.96 -7.12 8.22
N TYR A 99 6.86 -8.16 9.07
CA TYR A 99 6.47 -9.49 8.61
C TYR A 99 4.98 -9.63 8.26
N GLY A 100 4.16 -8.62 8.56
CA GLY A 100 2.77 -8.61 8.17
C GLY A 100 2.54 -8.05 6.76
N ILE A 101 3.45 -7.18 6.28
CA ILE A 101 3.33 -6.50 4.98
C ILE A 101 4.05 -7.20 3.82
N GLY A 102 4.90 -8.20 4.10
CA GLY A 102 5.80 -8.85 3.15
C GLY A 102 5.44 -10.29 2.80
#